data_AF-A0A853ASH5-F1
#
_entry.id   AF-A0A853ASH5-F1
#
_cell.length_a   1.000
_cell.length_b   1.000
_cell.length_c   1.000
_cell.angle_alpha   90.00
_cell.angle_beta   90.00
_cell.angle_gamma   90.00
#
_symmetry.space_group_name_H-M   'P 1'
#
loop_
_entity.id
_entity.type
_entity.pdbx_description
1 polymer ?
#
loop_
_entity_poly.entity_id
_entity_poly.type
_entity_poly.pdbx_seq_one_letter_code
_entity_poly.pdbx_strand_id
1 'polypeptide(L)'
;MDPPGAGAARDSAAAPGTWLLVVTAAIYLNQVLCPVYLLRVWHGDPTAIARFLPDGWFALAVDDPVLRWLAERWPRPELLSWSLLRVPALLELPFVVLAYLTVCRWCGAEVFRRVAVWPLAIAHTATFCLVEWSLFNPFTAQDIALCVASALLTPWWVARLSAGDRQRPGSATDLVAFTVSTAALGALVLVVYDTALLHNLGHLGSALPVAAVAAAVLVVARLVARRGPVAHAGPGITAVSASLGWFLVFFAAPSLPIRCGMSFGAPVLSAVAGLVVVAAGCWTGG
;
A
#
# COMPACT_ATOMS: atom_id res chain seq x y z
N MET A 1 -15.14 -34.36 -8.91
CA MET A 1 -14.34 -33.64 -9.93
C MET A 1 -14.81 -32.20 -9.91
N ASP A 2 -13.99 -31.28 -9.41
CA ASP A 2 -14.30 -29.86 -9.56
C ASP A 2 -14.27 -29.49 -11.06
N PRO A 3 -15.20 -28.63 -11.52
CA PRO A 3 -15.22 -28.23 -12.92
C PRO A 3 -13.89 -27.54 -13.29
N PRO A 4 -13.29 -27.87 -14.44
CA PRO A 4 -12.06 -27.23 -14.89
C PRO A 4 -12.28 -25.71 -15.00
N GLY A 5 -11.61 -24.94 -14.13
CA GLY A 5 -11.73 -23.48 -14.05
C GLY A 5 -12.15 -22.93 -12.68
N ALA A 6 -12.79 -23.72 -11.81
CA ALA A 6 -13.18 -23.26 -10.47
C ALA A 6 -11.98 -22.93 -9.57
N GLY A 7 -10.87 -23.67 -9.72
CA GLY A 7 -9.62 -23.40 -8.98
C GLY A 7 -8.97 -22.07 -9.37
N ALA A 8 -8.83 -21.81 -10.68
CA ALA A 8 -8.20 -20.59 -11.18
C ALA A 8 -8.98 -19.30 -10.80
N ALA A 9 -10.32 -19.36 -10.83
CA ALA A 9 -11.16 -18.24 -10.41
C ALA A 9 -11.04 -17.96 -8.90
N ARG A 10 -11.01 -19.02 -8.07
CA ARG A 10 -10.79 -18.90 -6.61
C ARG A 10 -9.40 -18.34 -6.28
N ASP A 11 -8.37 -18.75 -7.01
CA ASP A 11 -7.00 -18.25 -6.83
C ASP A 11 -6.83 -16.78 -7.24
N SER A 12 -7.64 -16.31 -8.19
CA SER A 12 -7.67 -14.90 -8.59
C SER A 12 -8.41 -14.05 -7.57
N ALA A 13 -9.53 -14.53 -7.01
CA ALA A 13 -10.28 -13.82 -5.97
C ALA A 13 -9.52 -13.74 -4.64
N ALA A 14 -8.73 -14.77 -4.32
CA ALA A 14 -7.86 -14.80 -3.15
C ALA A 14 -6.49 -14.12 -3.38
N ALA A 15 -6.29 -13.45 -4.52
CA ALA A 15 -5.01 -12.81 -4.81
C ALA A 15 -4.84 -11.48 -4.06
N PRO A 16 -3.65 -11.20 -3.49
CA PRO A 16 -3.38 -9.93 -2.81
C PRO A 16 -3.59 -8.73 -3.73
N GLY A 17 -3.27 -8.85 -5.03
CA GLY A 17 -3.48 -7.77 -5.99
C GLY A 17 -4.95 -7.43 -6.25
N THR A 18 -5.85 -8.41 -6.17
CA THR A 18 -7.30 -8.17 -6.29
C THR A 18 -7.80 -7.37 -5.09
N TRP A 19 -7.40 -7.78 -3.89
CA TRP A 19 -7.77 -7.08 -2.67
C TRP A 19 -7.10 -5.71 -2.55
N LEU A 20 -5.90 -5.55 -3.08
CA LEU A 20 -5.26 -4.24 -3.21
C LEU A 20 -6.15 -3.28 -3.98
N LEU A 21 -6.68 -3.69 -5.14
CA LEU A 21 -7.61 -2.87 -5.92
C LEU A 21 -8.88 -2.52 -5.13
N VAL A 22 -9.42 -3.47 -4.37
CA VAL A 22 -10.60 -3.23 -3.51
C VAL A 22 -10.29 -2.19 -2.44
N VAL A 23 -9.16 -2.32 -1.74
CA VAL A 23 -8.75 -1.36 -0.70
C VAL A 23 -8.44 0.01 -1.32
N THR A 24 -7.76 0.07 -2.46
CA THR A 24 -7.52 1.32 -3.20
C THR A 24 -8.84 1.99 -3.60
N ALA A 25 -9.83 1.24 -4.09
CA ALA A 25 -11.14 1.77 -4.40
C ALA A 25 -11.86 2.31 -3.16
N ALA A 26 -11.77 1.62 -2.02
CA ALA A 26 -12.31 2.08 -0.75
C ALA A 26 -11.64 3.38 -0.26
N ILE A 27 -10.32 3.49 -0.43
CA ILE A 27 -9.56 4.72 -0.13
C ILE A 27 -10.03 5.88 -1.02
N TYR A 28 -10.17 5.69 -2.33
CA TYR A 28 -10.65 6.76 -3.21
C TYR A 28 -12.12 7.10 -2.96
N LEU A 29 -12.97 6.12 -2.65
CA LEU A 29 -14.34 6.38 -2.24
C LEU A 29 -14.36 7.26 -0.99
N ASN A 30 -13.55 6.95 0.02
CA ASN A 30 -13.39 7.81 1.18
C ASN A 30 -12.99 9.23 0.80
N GLN A 31 -12.09 9.37 -0.17
CA GLN A 31 -11.63 10.67 -0.64
C GLN A 31 -12.61 11.46 -1.48
N VAL A 32 -13.65 10.82 -2.02
CA VAL A 32 -14.81 11.53 -2.56
C VAL A 32 -15.75 11.96 -1.44
N LEU A 33 -15.95 11.10 -0.43
CA LEU A 33 -16.86 11.36 0.69
C LEU A 33 -16.35 12.44 1.65
N CYS A 34 -15.04 12.56 1.85
CA CYS A 34 -14.45 13.54 2.75
C CYS A 34 -14.68 15.00 2.28
N PRO A 35 -14.38 15.39 1.02
CA PRO A 35 -14.78 16.68 0.49
C PRO A 35 -16.29 16.93 0.55
N VAL A 36 -17.13 15.92 0.32
CA VAL A 36 -18.59 16.05 0.47
C VAL A 36 -18.97 16.43 1.91
N TYR A 37 -18.38 15.76 2.91
CA TYR A 37 -18.54 16.12 4.32
C TYR A 37 -18.10 17.57 4.60
N LEU A 38 -16.90 17.93 4.14
CA LEU A 38 -16.32 19.25 4.37
C LEU A 38 -17.16 20.36 3.72
N LEU A 39 -17.64 20.17 2.50
CA LEU A 39 -18.52 21.10 1.82
C LEU A 39 -19.85 21.30 2.57
N ARG A 40 -20.41 20.23 3.15
CA ARG A 40 -21.74 20.26 3.78
C ARG A 40 -21.74 20.69 5.23
N VAL A 41 -20.74 20.30 6.00
CA VAL A 41 -20.69 20.52 7.45
C VAL A 41 -19.73 21.64 7.80
N TRP A 42 -18.62 21.77 7.07
CA TRP A 42 -17.57 22.77 7.33
C TRP A 42 -17.51 23.87 6.28
N HIS A 43 -18.51 23.94 5.40
CA HIS A 43 -18.61 24.94 4.33
C HIS A 43 -17.38 25.01 3.42
N GLY A 44 -16.66 23.89 3.27
CA GLY A 44 -15.45 23.79 2.46
C GLY A 44 -14.16 24.25 3.14
N ASP A 45 -14.19 24.64 4.42
CA ASP A 45 -13.01 25.08 5.17
C ASP A 45 -12.39 23.94 6.02
N PRO A 46 -11.22 23.38 5.61
CA PRO A 46 -10.54 22.34 6.39
C PRO A 46 -9.67 22.89 7.53
N THR A 47 -9.55 24.22 7.72
CA THR A 47 -8.57 24.86 8.63
C THR A 47 -8.64 24.32 10.06
N ALA A 48 -9.83 23.94 10.53
CA ALA A 48 -10.03 23.38 11.87
C ALA A 48 -9.17 22.11 12.13
N ILE A 49 -8.88 21.33 11.08
CA ILE A 49 -8.05 20.12 11.13
C ILE A 49 -6.69 20.33 10.47
N ALA A 50 -6.64 21.02 9.33
CA ALA A 50 -5.40 21.20 8.57
C ALA A 50 -4.29 21.87 9.40
N ARG A 51 -4.64 22.73 10.37
CA ARG A 51 -3.68 23.37 11.29
C ARG A 51 -2.84 22.42 12.15
N PHE A 52 -3.23 21.15 12.26
CA PHE A 52 -2.48 20.12 13.01
C PHE A 52 -1.54 19.31 12.11
N LEU A 53 -1.56 19.55 10.80
CA LEU A 53 -0.88 18.73 9.79
C LEU A 53 0.20 19.55 9.07
N PRO A 54 1.22 18.89 8.49
CA PRO A 54 2.21 19.57 7.67
C PRO A 54 1.59 20.24 6.45
N ASP A 55 2.26 21.30 5.96
CA ASP A 55 1.90 21.96 4.71
C ASP A 55 1.82 20.96 3.54
N GLY A 56 0.85 21.19 2.65
CA GLY A 56 0.62 20.34 1.47
C GLY A 56 -0.29 19.14 1.71
N TRP A 57 -0.89 19.00 2.89
CA TRP A 57 -2.01 18.08 3.14
C TRP A 57 -3.34 18.81 2.92
N PHE A 58 -4.42 18.06 2.66
CA PHE A 58 -5.76 18.63 2.42
C PHE A 58 -5.81 19.60 1.23
N ALA A 59 -5.10 19.31 0.14
CA ALA A 59 -5.35 19.93 -1.16
C ALA A 59 -6.67 19.40 -1.75
N LEU A 60 -7.78 19.90 -1.23
CA LEU A 60 -9.12 19.42 -1.57
C LEU A 60 -9.56 19.90 -2.96
N ALA A 61 -10.35 19.06 -3.65
CA ALA A 61 -11.00 19.42 -4.90
C ALA A 61 -12.37 20.11 -4.67
N VAL A 62 -12.47 21.06 -3.73
CA VAL A 62 -13.76 21.69 -3.33
C VAL A 62 -14.46 22.45 -4.45
N ASP A 63 -13.73 22.86 -5.49
CA ASP A 63 -14.27 23.54 -6.66
C ASP A 63 -14.80 22.59 -7.74
N ASP A 64 -14.60 21.28 -7.59
CA ASP A 64 -15.03 20.29 -8.56
C ASP A 64 -16.58 20.23 -8.65
N PRO A 65 -17.16 20.37 -9.85
CA PRO A 65 -18.60 20.42 -10.02
C PRO A 65 -19.30 19.11 -9.66
N VAL A 66 -18.64 17.96 -9.81
CA VAL A 66 -19.20 16.64 -9.45
C VAL A 66 -19.26 16.51 -7.94
N LEU A 67 -18.21 16.93 -7.22
CA LEU A 67 -18.20 16.90 -5.76
C LEU A 67 -19.25 17.83 -5.15
N ARG A 68 -19.44 19.03 -5.73
CA ARG A 68 -20.52 19.94 -5.33
C ARG A 68 -21.90 19.34 -5.57
N TRP A 69 -22.12 18.78 -6.75
CA TRP A 69 -23.37 18.09 -7.11
C TRP A 69 -23.70 16.92 -6.17
N LEU A 70 -22.68 16.14 -5.79
CA LEU A 70 -22.81 15.04 -4.81
C LEU A 70 -23.14 15.58 -3.43
N ALA A 71 -22.44 16.62 -2.99
CA ALA A 71 -22.63 17.25 -1.70
C ALA A 71 -24.06 17.76 -1.53
N GLU A 72 -24.61 18.44 -2.54
CA GLU A 72 -25.98 18.95 -2.54
C GLU A 72 -27.04 17.85 -2.38
N ARG A 73 -26.76 16.63 -2.87
CA ARG A 73 -27.71 15.51 -2.85
C ARG A 73 -27.54 14.57 -1.66
N TRP A 74 -26.47 14.72 -0.88
CA TRP A 74 -26.19 13.76 0.20
C TRP A 74 -27.13 13.99 1.39
N PRO A 75 -27.94 12.98 1.79
CA PRO A 75 -29.06 13.21 2.72
C PRO A 75 -28.65 13.35 4.19
N ARG A 76 -27.51 12.78 4.60
CA ARG A 76 -27.03 12.76 6.00
C ARG A 76 -25.52 12.99 6.05
N PRO A 77 -25.06 14.24 5.85
CA PRO A 77 -23.63 14.53 5.76
C PRO A 77 -22.88 14.28 7.07
N GLU A 78 -23.55 14.35 8.23
CA GLU A 78 -22.92 14.17 9.55
C GLU A 78 -22.35 12.75 9.74
N LEU A 79 -22.96 11.75 9.09
CA LEU A 79 -22.48 10.36 9.09
C LEU A 79 -21.12 10.23 8.38
N LEU A 80 -20.81 11.14 7.46
CA LEU A 80 -19.54 11.18 6.75
C LEU A 80 -18.41 11.76 7.59
N SER A 81 -18.67 12.21 8.82
CA SER A 81 -17.61 12.67 9.72
C SER A 81 -16.48 11.64 9.85
N TRP A 82 -16.78 10.34 9.81
CA TRP A 82 -15.79 9.26 9.83
C TRP A 82 -14.87 9.20 8.62
N SER A 83 -15.25 9.80 7.49
CA SER A 83 -14.38 9.85 6.30
C SER A 83 -13.15 10.73 6.50
N LEU A 84 -13.20 11.63 7.50
CA LEU A 84 -12.12 12.52 7.86
C LEU A 84 -11.10 11.81 8.77
N LEU A 85 -9.89 11.56 8.25
CA LEU A 85 -8.71 10.97 8.90
C LEU A 85 -8.84 9.50 9.37
N ARG A 86 -9.99 9.10 9.90
CA ARG A 86 -10.25 7.78 10.49
C ARG A 86 -10.22 6.62 9.50
N VAL A 87 -10.91 6.76 8.37
CA VAL A 87 -10.94 5.68 7.36
C VAL A 87 -9.54 5.45 6.77
N PRO A 88 -8.74 6.48 6.42
CA PRO A 88 -7.35 6.27 6.03
C PRO A 88 -6.50 5.59 7.12
N ALA A 89 -6.65 5.95 8.40
CA ALA A 89 -5.96 5.27 9.51
C ALA A 89 -6.27 3.77 9.57
N LEU A 90 -7.50 3.38 9.23
CA LEU A 90 -7.90 1.96 9.13
C LEU A 90 -7.35 1.27 7.88
N LEU A 91 -7.36 1.94 6.73
CA LEU A 91 -7.10 1.34 5.41
C LEU A 91 -5.64 1.41 4.94
N GLU A 92 -4.82 2.28 5.51
CA GLU A 92 -3.43 2.45 5.09
C GLU A 92 -2.61 1.16 5.27
N LEU A 93 -2.69 0.53 6.44
CA LEU A 93 -1.97 -0.71 6.70
C LEU A 93 -2.31 -1.83 5.71
N PRO A 94 -3.59 -2.21 5.49
CA PRO A 94 -3.92 -3.26 4.53
C PRO A 94 -3.49 -2.86 3.12
N PHE A 95 -3.59 -1.58 2.74
CA PHE A 95 -3.09 -1.11 1.45
C PHE A 95 -1.60 -1.39 1.27
N VAL A 96 -0.77 -0.99 2.24
CA VAL A 96 0.69 -1.20 2.19
C VAL A 96 1.04 -2.69 2.20
N VAL A 97 0.43 -3.47 3.10
CA VAL A 97 0.69 -4.90 3.22
C VAL A 97 0.28 -5.65 1.95
N LEU A 98 -0.86 -5.33 1.35
CA LEU A 98 -1.30 -5.99 0.11
C LEU A 98 -0.44 -5.60 -1.09
N ALA A 99 -0.01 -4.35 -1.20
CA ALA A 99 0.94 -3.92 -2.22
C ALA A 99 2.26 -4.70 -2.09
N TYR A 100 2.76 -4.81 -0.86
CA TYR A 100 3.96 -5.55 -0.55
C TYR A 100 3.84 -7.04 -0.89
N LEU A 101 2.78 -7.70 -0.41
CA LEU A 101 2.50 -9.10 -0.67
C LEU A 101 2.26 -9.39 -2.17
N THR A 102 1.72 -8.43 -2.92
CA THR A 102 1.59 -8.53 -4.37
C THR A 102 2.95 -8.66 -5.04
N VAL A 103 3.93 -7.83 -4.64
CA VAL A 103 5.32 -7.94 -5.11
C VAL A 103 5.93 -9.26 -4.72
N CYS A 104 5.77 -9.70 -3.46
CA CYS A 104 6.29 -11.00 -3.01
C CYS A 104 5.71 -12.17 -3.81
N ARG A 105 4.40 -12.15 -4.10
CA ARG A 105 3.75 -13.15 -4.95
C ARG A 105 4.28 -13.14 -6.38
N TRP A 106 4.64 -11.98 -6.93
CA TRP A 106 5.28 -11.90 -8.24
C TRP A 106 6.70 -12.47 -8.25
N CYS A 107 7.43 -12.32 -7.14
CA CYS A 107 8.76 -12.88 -6.94
C CYS A 107 8.73 -14.39 -6.67
N GLY A 108 7.63 -14.93 -6.14
CA GLY A 108 7.40 -16.37 -6.02
C GLY A 108 6.58 -16.74 -4.78
N ALA A 109 5.85 -17.86 -4.86
CA ALA A 109 4.97 -18.33 -3.80
C ALA A 109 5.69 -18.60 -2.46
N GLU A 110 6.95 -19.05 -2.53
CA GLU A 110 7.81 -19.26 -1.35
C GLU A 110 8.14 -17.95 -0.64
N VAL A 111 8.48 -16.90 -1.40
CA VAL A 111 8.77 -15.57 -0.85
C VAL A 111 7.53 -15.02 -0.17
N PHE A 112 6.37 -15.08 -0.84
CA PHE A 112 5.08 -14.68 -0.26
C PHE A 112 4.80 -15.35 1.09
N ARG A 113 5.00 -16.68 1.19
CA ARG A 113 4.75 -17.43 2.43
C ARG A 113 5.75 -17.12 3.55
N ARG A 114 6.95 -16.66 3.22
CA ARG A 114 8.00 -16.33 4.19
C ARG A 114 7.87 -14.94 4.80
N VAL A 115 7.08 -14.05 4.19
CA VAL A 115 6.87 -12.70 4.74
C VAL A 115 6.18 -12.82 6.10
N ALA A 116 6.86 -12.36 7.14
CA ALA A 116 6.30 -12.27 8.48
C ALA A 116 5.40 -11.01 8.57
N VAL A 117 4.13 -11.16 8.21
CA VAL A 117 3.15 -10.06 8.17
C VAL A 117 2.87 -9.44 9.54
N TRP A 118 3.02 -10.20 10.62
CA TRP A 118 2.83 -9.72 11.99
C TRP A 118 3.89 -8.68 12.39
N PRO A 119 5.21 -8.95 12.32
CA PRO A 119 6.23 -7.93 12.52
C PRO A 119 6.04 -6.69 11.65
N LEU A 120 5.65 -6.85 10.38
CA LEU A 120 5.37 -5.73 9.49
C LEU A 120 4.21 -4.87 10.00
N ALA A 121 3.10 -5.49 10.38
CA ALA A 121 1.94 -4.80 10.92
C ALA A 121 2.26 -4.08 12.25
N ILE A 122 3.02 -4.73 13.14
CA ILE A 122 3.45 -4.13 14.41
C ILE A 122 4.35 -2.93 14.16
N ALA A 123 5.36 -3.05 13.29
CA ALA A 123 6.30 -1.97 12.97
C ALA A 123 5.59 -0.77 12.32
N HIS A 124 4.68 -1.03 11.38
CA HIS A 124 3.84 0.00 10.76
C HIS A 124 2.98 0.69 11.80
N THR A 125 2.27 -0.06 12.64
CA THR A 125 1.37 0.49 13.66
C THR A 125 2.12 1.31 14.69
N ALA A 126 3.27 0.83 15.16
CA ALA A 126 4.11 1.60 16.08
C ALA A 126 4.57 2.92 15.46
N THR A 127 4.95 2.90 14.19
CA THR A 127 5.37 4.10 13.44
C THR A 127 4.20 5.06 13.25
N PHE A 128 3.04 4.56 12.82
CA PHE A 128 1.82 5.34 12.69
C PHE A 128 1.44 6.00 14.03
N CYS A 129 1.37 5.23 15.11
CA CYS A 129 1.05 5.75 16.44
C CYS A 129 2.04 6.83 16.91
N LEU A 130 3.35 6.66 16.63
CA LEU A 130 4.35 7.67 16.96
C LEU A 130 4.14 8.98 16.18
N VAL A 131 3.88 8.87 14.87
CA VAL A 131 3.62 10.03 14.00
C VAL A 131 2.33 10.72 14.43
N GLU A 132 1.26 9.96 14.63
CA GLU A 132 -0.05 10.46 15.03
C GLU A 132 -0.01 11.14 16.40
N TRP A 133 0.78 10.59 17.34
CA TRP A 133 1.00 11.21 18.64
C TRP A 133 1.82 12.51 18.55
N SER A 134 2.75 12.58 17.59
CA SER A 134 3.56 13.78 17.33
C SER A 134 2.75 14.87 16.61
N LEU A 135 1.74 14.49 15.83
CA LEU A 135 0.81 15.35 15.10
C LEU A 135 -0.58 15.32 15.76
N PHE A 136 -0.61 15.49 17.08
CA PHE A 136 -1.82 15.32 17.87
C PHE A 136 -2.96 16.22 17.36
N ASN A 137 -4.09 15.59 17.04
CA ASN A 137 -5.30 16.22 16.56
C ASN A 137 -6.53 15.65 17.32
N PRO A 138 -7.73 16.23 17.14
CA PRO A 138 -8.92 15.80 17.88
C PRO A 138 -9.34 14.33 17.67
N PHE A 139 -8.86 13.67 16.61
CA PHE A 139 -9.19 12.29 16.26
C PHE A 139 -8.07 11.29 16.56
N THR A 140 -6.89 11.74 17.03
CA THR A 140 -5.72 10.90 17.28
C THR A 140 -6.03 9.61 18.05
N ALA A 141 -6.84 9.67 19.12
CA ALA A 141 -7.19 8.48 19.89
C ALA A 141 -8.01 7.46 19.06
N GLN A 142 -8.90 7.94 18.19
CA GLN A 142 -9.70 7.11 17.30
C GLN A 142 -8.83 6.53 16.18
N ASP A 143 -7.93 7.33 15.61
CA ASP A 143 -7.03 6.93 14.54
C ASP A 143 -6.05 5.85 15.03
N ILE A 144 -5.49 6.00 16.24
CA ILE A 144 -4.68 4.97 16.90
C ILE A 144 -5.50 3.69 17.12
N ALA A 145 -6.72 3.80 17.66
CA ALA A 145 -7.57 2.63 17.90
C ALA A 145 -7.91 1.87 16.61
N LEU A 146 -8.22 2.60 15.53
CA LEU A 146 -8.49 2.03 14.21
C LEU A 146 -7.24 1.41 13.59
N CYS A 147 -6.08 2.06 13.73
CA CYS A 147 -4.80 1.52 13.26
C CYS A 147 -4.47 0.20 13.99
N VAL A 148 -4.63 0.15 15.32
CA VAL A 148 -4.44 -1.08 16.12
C VAL A 148 -5.43 -2.17 15.70
N ALA A 149 -6.71 -1.83 15.50
CA ALA A 149 -7.68 -2.79 14.97
C ALA A 149 -7.25 -3.32 13.59
N SER A 150 -6.78 -2.44 12.71
CA SER A 150 -6.22 -2.80 11.40
C SER A 150 -5.02 -3.73 11.53
N ALA A 151 -4.15 -3.48 12.51
CA ALA A 151 -2.95 -4.27 12.81
C ALA A 151 -3.25 -5.70 13.23
N LEU A 152 -4.40 -5.92 13.89
CA LEU A 152 -4.86 -7.25 14.28
C LEU A 152 -5.59 -7.95 13.14
N LEU A 153 -6.44 -7.22 12.42
CA LEU A 153 -7.28 -7.77 11.35
C LEU A 153 -6.50 -8.08 10.07
N THR A 154 -5.54 -7.24 9.71
CA THR A 154 -4.79 -7.37 8.45
C THR A 154 -3.98 -8.66 8.41
N PRO A 155 -3.09 -8.99 9.37
CA PRO A 155 -2.34 -10.26 9.37
C PRO A 155 -3.24 -11.49 9.34
N TRP A 156 -4.34 -11.47 10.11
CA TRP A 156 -5.33 -12.54 10.14
C TRP A 156 -6.01 -12.75 8.79
N TRP A 157 -6.38 -11.65 8.14
CA TRP A 157 -7.04 -11.66 6.84
C TRP A 157 -6.08 -12.10 5.73
N VAL A 158 -4.86 -11.55 5.68
CA VAL A 158 -3.88 -11.88 4.63
C VAL A 158 -3.37 -13.31 4.72
N ALA A 159 -3.41 -13.94 5.91
CA ALA A 159 -3.11 -15.36 6.08
C ALA A 159 -4.04 -16.28 5.28
N ARG A 160 -5.18 -15.78 4.79
CA ARG A 160 -6.12 -16.51 3.94
C ARG A 160 -5.93 -16.27 2.44
N LEU A 161 -5.00 -15.40 2.05
CA LEU A 161 -4.75 -15.09 0.65
C LEU A 161 -3.92 -16.20 -0.01
N SER A 162 -4.17 -16.43 -1.28
CA SER A 162 -3.45 -17.44 -2.07
C SER A 162 -2.06 -16.92 -2.45
N ALA A 163 -1.04 -17.73 -2.17
CA ALA A 163 0.31 -17.51 -2.70
C ALA A 163 0.38 -17.75 -4.22
N GLY A 164 -0.57 -18.51 -4.77
CA GLY A 164 -0.56 -19.04 -6.13
C GLY A 164 0.60 -20.01 -6.39
N ASP A 165 0.71 -20.45 -7.65
CA ASP A 165 1.72 -21.44 -8.09
C ASP A 165 2.92 -20.82 -8.81
N ARG A 166 3.09 -19.50 -8.72
CA ARG A 166 4.16 -18.80 -9.44
C ARG A 166 5.52 -19.16 -8.83
N GLN A 167 6.40 -19.71 -9.67
CA GLN A 167 7.81 -19.94 -9.34
C GLN A 167 8.60 -18.63 -9.37
N ARG A 168 9.82 -18.66 -8.83
CA ARG A 168 10.75 -17.53 -8.89
C ARG A 168 11.08 -17.16 -10.34
N PRO A 169 11.46 -15.89 -10.63
CA PRO A 169 11.93 -15.49 -11.96
C PRO A 169 12.98 -16.47 -12.51
N GLY A 170 12.71 -17.05 -13.68
CA GLY A 170 13.55 -18.11 -14.26
C GLY A 170 14.55 -17.61 -15.30
N SER A 171 14.37 -16.38 -15.77
CA SER A 171 15.17 -15.78 -16.86
C SER A 171 15.49 -14.31 -16.58
N ALA A 172 16.45 -13.76 -17.33
CA ALA A 172 16.75 -12.33 -17.30
C ALA A 172 15.53 -11.48 -17.69
N THR A 173 14.74 -11.94 -18.67
CA THR A 173 13.49 -11.29 -19.08
C THR A 173 12.47 -11.28 -17.96
N ASP A 174 12.34 -12.37 -17.19
CA ASP A 174 11.44 -12.42 -16.04
C ASP A 174 11.88 -11.48 -14.92
N LEU A 175 13.20 -11.38 -14.67
CA LEU A 175 13.75 -10.44 -13.70
C LEU A 175 13.48 -8.99 -14.11
N VAL A 176 13.70 -8.64 -15.38
CA VAL A 176 13.38 -7.30 -15.90
C VAL A 176 11.88 -7.03 -15.76
N ALA A 177 11.03 -7.96 -16.18
CA ALA A 177 9.59 -7.81 -16.07
C ALA A 177 9.13 -7.70 -14.61
N PHE A 178 9.76 -8.43 -13.68
CA PHE A 178 9.53 -8.31 -12.24
C PHE A 178 9.92 -6.92 -11.72
N THR A 179 11.12 -6.44 -12.03
CA THR A 179 11.62 -5.13 -11.59
C THR A 179 10.74 -4.00 -12.12
N VAL A 180 10.40 -4.04 -13.41
CA VAL A 180 9.51 -3.05 -14.05
C VAL A 180 8.11 -3.10 -13.44
N SER A 181 7.56 -4.30 -13.17
CA SER A 181 6.27 -4.44 -12.48
C SER A 181 6.29 -3.82 -11.09
N THR A 182 7.36 -4.09 -10.32
CA THR A 182 7.52 -3.59 -8.96
C THR A 182 7.67 -2.06 -8.94
N ALA A 183 8.47 -1.51 -9.84
CA ALA A 183 8.64 -0.06 -9.97
C ALA A 183 7.33 0.64 -10.39
N ALA A 184 6.60 0.08 -11.36
CA ALA A 184 5.33 0.62 -11.81
C ALA A 184 4.25 0.56 -10.71
N LEU A 185 4.18 -0.55 -9.95
CA LEU A 185 3.31 -0.64 -8.78
C LEU A 185 3.71 0.37 -7.70
N GLY A 186 5.01 0.54 -7.44
CA GLY A 186 5.51 1.55 -6.51
C GLY A 186 5.07 2.97 -6.90
N ALA A 187 5.17 3.32 -8.19
CA ALA A 187 4.68 4.61 -8.70
C ALA A 187 3.17 4.79 -8.49
N LEU A 188 2.37 3.76 -8.76
CA LEU A 188 0.92 3.79 -8.50
C LEU A 188 0.62 3.95 -7.00
N VAL A 189 1.34 3.24 -6.14
CA VAL A 189 1.21 3.36 -4.69
C VAL A 189 1.53 4.79 -4.23
N LEU A 190 2.57 5.42 -4.77
CA LEU A 190 2.91 6.82 -4.47
C LEU A 190 1.82 7.79 -4.93
N VAL A 191 1.19 7.56 -6.08
CA VAL A 191 0.03 8.36 -6.54
C VAL A 191 -1.13 8.23 -5.57
N VAL A 192 -1.47 7.02 -5.12
CA VAL A 192 -2.54 6.82 -4.13
C VAL A 192 -2.18 7.51 -2.82
N TYR A 193 -0.92 7.43 -2.40
CA TYR A 193 -0.45 8.10 -1.19
C TYR A 193 -0.68 9.61 -1.28
N ASP A 194 -0.15 10.26 -2.32
CA ASP A 194 -0.27 11.70 -2.51
C ASP A 194 -1.74 12.10 -2.67
N THR A 195 -2.42 11.58 -3.69
CA THR A 195 -3.76 12.06 -4.06
C THR A 195 -4.85 11.64 -3.08
N ALA A 196 -4.65 10.55 -2.33
CA ALA A 196 -5.71 9.97 -1.53
C ALA A 196 -5.37 9.84 -0.05
N LEU A 197 -4.27 9.19 0.35
CA LEU A 197 -4.00 9.02 1.78
C LEU A 197 -3.72 10.36 2.49
N LEU A 198 -3.14 11.34 1.80
CA LEU A 198 -2.91 12.70 2.31
C LEU A 198 -4.08 13.68 2.13
N HIS A 199 -5.23 13.20 1.65
CA HIS A 199 -6.42 14.02 1.35
C HIS A 199 -6.18 15.11 0.28
N ASN A 200 -5.26 14.87 -0.66
CA ASN A 200 -4.93 15.80 -1.74
C ASN A 200 -5.64 15.45 -3.05
N LEU A 201 -6.96 15.29 -3.02
CA LEU A 201 -7.71 14.92 -4.23
C LEU A 201 -7.55 15.96 -5.35
N GLY A 202 -7.24 17.22 -5.03
CA GLY A 202 -6.92 18.27 -5.99
C GLY A 202 -5.68 17.97 -6.85
N HIS A 203 -4.77 17.11 -6.38
CA HIS A 203 -3.61 16.66 -7.18
C HIS A 203 -3.97 15.56 -8.19
N LEU A 204 -5.19 15.03 -8.17
CA LEU A 204 -5.56 13.90 -9.04
C LEU A 204 -5.34 14.24 -10.52
N GLY A 205 -5.73 15.45 -10.96
CA GLY A 205 -5.57 15.88 -12.35
C GLY A 205 -4.12 15.84 -12.85
N SER A 206 -3.16 16.28 -12.02
CA SER A 206 -1.73 16.26 -12.37
C SER A 206 -1.10 14.87 -12.20
N ALA A 207 -1.64 14.03 -11.32
CA ALA A 207 -1.16 12.67 -11.11
C ALA A 207 -1.69 11.65 -12.14
N LEU A 208 -2.83 11.93 -12.78
CA LEU A 208 -3.47 11.01 -13.75
C LEU A 208 -2.55 10.55 -14.89
N PRO A 209 -1.75 11.41 -15.56
CA PRO A 209 -0.84 10.97 -16.59
C PRO A 209 0.21 9.98 -16.08
N VAL A 210 0.78 10.23 -14.90
CA VAL A 210 1.76 9.35 -14.24
C VAL A 210 1.11 8.01 -13.89
N ALA A 211 -0.09 8.04 -13.31
CA ALA A 211 -0.85 6.85 -12.98
C ALA A 211 -1.19 6.01 -14.22
N ALA A 212 -1.63 6.65 -15.31
CA ALA A 212 -1.96 5.97 -16.56
C ALA A 212 -0.74 5.29 -17.19
N VAL A 213 0.40 5.99 -17.24
CA VAL A 213 1.66 5.42 -17.75
C VAL A 213 2.12 4.26 -16.86
N ALA A 214 2.11 4.42 -15.55
CA ALA A 214 2.50 3.35 -14.62
C ALA A 214 1.58 2.13 -14.74
N ALA A 215 0.26 2.33 -14.87
CA ALA A 215 -0.70 1.25 -15.09
C ALA A 215 -0.45 0.53 -16.42
N ALA A 216 -0.23 1.27 -17.51
CA ALA A 216 0.08 0.69 -18.81
C ALA A 216 1.38 -0.13 -18.78
N VAL A 217 2.44 0.43 -18.19
CA VAL A 217 3.74 -0.26 -17.99
C VAL A 217 3.55 -1.52 -17.16
N LEU A 218 2.79 -1.45 -16.06
CA LEU A 218 2.49 -2.60 -15.23
C LEU A 218 1.78 -3.70 -16.03
N VAL A 219 0.70 -3.35 -16.77
CA VAL A 219 -0.04 -4.31 -17.60
C VAL A 219 0.88 -4.98 -18.62
N VAL A 220 1.67 -4.20 -19.35
CA VAL A 220 2.61 -4.74 -20.35
C VAL A 220 3.65 -5.65 -19.69
N ALA A 221 4.28 -5.23 -18.60
CA ALA A 221 5.26 -6.04 -17.87
C ALA A 221 4.64 -7.35 -17.36
N ARG A 222 3.40 -7.31 -16.83
CA ARG A 222 2.69 -8.52 -16.39
C ARG A 222 2.31 -9.44 -17.54
N LEU A 223 2.00 -8.92 -18.72
CA LEU A 223 1.72 -9.72 -19.91
C LEU A 223 3.00 -10.41 -20.42
N VAL A 224 4.12 -9.70 -20.46
CA VAL A 224 5.44 -10.29 -20.80
C VAL A 224 5.80 -11.39 -19.81
N ALA A 225 5.67 -11.14 -18.51
CA ALA A 225 5.97 -12.09 -17.43
C ALA A 225 5.04 -13.31 -17.38
N ARG A 226 3.95 -13.34 -18.15
CA ARG A 226 3.05 -14.50 -18.32
C ARG A 226 3.38 -15.33 -19.56
N ARG A 227 4.04 -14.73 -20.56
CA ARG A 227 4.39 -15.36 -21.83
C ARG A 227 5.81 -15.93 -21.85
N GLY A 228 6.61 -15.62 -20.83
CA GLY A 228 7.98 -16.12 -20.73
C GLY A 228 8.03 -17.65 -20.77
N PRO A 229 8.93 -18.25 -21.57
CA PRO A 229 9.11 -19.70 -21.57
C PRO A 229 9.53 -20.18 -20.17
N VAL A 230 9.08 -21.38 -19.78
CA VAL A 230 9.57 -22.06 -18.57
C VAL A 230 11.00 -22.53 -18.84
N ALA A 231 11.93 -21.59 -18.81
CA ALA A 231 13.36 -21.87 -18.95
C ALA A 231 13.91 -22.28 -17.59
N HIS A 232 14.78 -23.30 -17.57
CA HIS A 232 15.53 -23.64 -16.38
C HIS A 232 16.51 -22.51 -16.09
N ALA A 233 16.36 -21.88 -14.92
CA ALA A 233 17.23 -20.80 -14.51
C ALA A 233 18.67 -21.29 -14.41
N GLY A 234 19.58 -20.62 -15.13
CA GLY A 234 21.01 -20.80 -14.92
C GLY A 234 21.43 -20.37 -13.50
N PRO A 235 22.58 -20.83 -12.99
CA PRO A 235 23.01 -20.58 -11.61
C PRO A 235 22.98 -19.10 -11.19
N GLY A 236 23.37 -18.19 -12.09
CA GLY A 236 23.34 -16.74 -11.83
C GLY A 236 21.94 -16.18 -11.62
N ILE A 237 20.96 -16.56 -12.44
CA ILE A 237 19.57 -16.10 -12.31
C ILE A 237 18.93 -16.66 -11.03
N THR A 238 19.24 -17.91 -10.70
CA THR A 238 18.81 -18.55 -9.44
C THR A 238 19.35 -17.79 -8.23
N ALA A 239 20.65 -17.48 -8.21
CA ALA A 239 21.28 -16.73 -7.13
C ALA A 239 20.65 -15.34 -6.97
N VAL A 240 20.53 -14.56 -8.07
CA VAL A 240 19.93 -13.23 -8.05
C VAL A 240 18.48 -13.27 -7.57
N SER A 241 17.68 -14.22 -8.06
CA SER A 241 16.27 -14.36 -7.65
C SER A 241 16.12 -14.78 -6.19
N ALA A 242 17.05 -15.61 -5.68
CA ALA A 242 17.08 -16.00 -4.27
C ALA A 242 17.45 -14.81 -3.38
N SER A 243 18.52 -14.06 -3.74
CA SER A 243 18.92 -12.84 -3.04
C SER A 243 17.81 -11.80 -3.02
N LEU A 244 17.12 -11.60 -4.14
CA LEU A 244 15.97 -10.69 -4.23
C LEU A 244 14.80 -11.16 -3.35
N GLY A 245 14.51 -12.46 -3.34
CA GLY A 245 13.49 -13.05 -2.47
C GLY A 245 13.78 -12.82 -0.99
N TRP A 246 15.03 -13.02 -0.56
CA TRP A 246 15.45 -12.74 0.81
C TRP A 246 15.44 -11.25 1.13
N PHE A 247 15.91 -10.41 0.20
CA PHE A 247 15.84 -8.97 0.34
C PHE A 247 14.40 -8.52 0.61
N LEU A 248 13.42 -9.04 -0.13
CA LEU A 248 12.01 -8.77 0.16
C LEU A 248 11.66 -9.22 1.59
N VAL A 249 11.82 -10.50 1.93
CA VAL A 249 11.45 -11.01 3.26
C VAL A 249 12.00 -10.17 4.42
N PHE A 250 13.25 -9.68 4.33
CA PHE A 250 13.87 -8.86 5.36
C PHE A 250 13.53 -7.37 5.29
N PHE A 251 13.45 -6.78 4.11
CA PHE A 251 13.31 -5.34 3.93
C PHE A 251 11.86 -4.82 4.11
N ALA A 252 10.89 -5.71 4.27
CA ALA A 252 9.49 -5.34 4.52
C ALA A 252 9.33 -4.42 5.76
N ALA A 253 9.91 -4.80 6.89
CA ALA A 253 9.72 -4.13 8.18
C ALA A 253 10.45 -2.77 8.36
N PRO A 254 11.72 -2.57 7.94
CA PRO A 254 12.46 -1.34 8.23
C PRO A 254 12.14 -0.16 7.30
N SER A 255 11.47 -0.37 6.16
CA SER A 255 11.21 0.69 5.19
C SER A 255 10.40 1.86 5.76
N LEU A 256 9.49 1.58 6.71
CA LEU A 256 8.64 2.57 7.38
C LEU A 256 9.40 3.36 8.47
N PRO A 257 10.12 2.73 9.41
CA PRO A 257 11.01 3.43 10.33
C PRO A 257 12.06 4.30 9.62
N ILE A 258 12.63 3.84 8.51
CA ILE A 258 13.63 4.60 7.76
C ILE A 258 13.02 5.87 7.16
N ARG A 259 11.83 5.77 6.55
CA ARG A 259 11.13 6.94 6.01
C ARG A 259 10.77 7.93 7.12
N CYS A 260 10.24 7.44 8.24
CA CYS A 260 9.82 8.31 9.33
C CYS A 260 11.02 8.90 10.10
N GLY A 261 12.05 8.14 10.42
CA GLY A 261 13.20 8.68 11.15
C GLY A 261 14.07 9.64 10.31
N MET A 262 14.03 9.56 8.97
CA MET A 262 14.63 10.60 8.12
C MET A 262 13.80 11.89 8.12
N SER A 263 12.47 11.82 8.17
CA SER A 263 11.58 12.99 8.18
C SER A 263 11.38 13.63 9.57
N PHE A 264 11.49 12.85 10.64
CA PHE A 264 11.26 13.29 12.03
C PHE A 264 12.58 13.47 12.84
N GLY A 265 13.73 13.51 12.17
CA GLY A 265 15.00 13.88 12.81
C GLY A 265 15.67 12.81 13.67
N ALA A 266 15.36 11.52 13.44
CA ALA A 266 16.00 10.37 14.11
C ALA A 266 16.78 9.47 13.11
N PRO A 267 17.78 10.01 12.37
CA PRO A 267 18.49 9.28 11.33
C PRO A 267 19.33 8.12 11.90
N VAL A 268 19.84 8.26 13.13
CA VAL A 268 20.68 7.23 13.77
C VAL A 268 19.88 5.97 14.11
N LEU A 269 18.68 6.13 14.67
CA LEU A 269 17.77 5.02 14.95
C LEU A 269 17.33 4.29 13.67
N SER A 270 17.09 5.05 12.60
CA SER A 270 16.80 4.51 11.26
C SER A 270 17.96 3.70 10.69
N ALA A 271 19.19 4.21 10.82
CA ALA A 271 20.40 3.54 10.37
C ALA A 271 20.65 2.24 11.17
N VAL A 272 20.45 2.27 12.49
CA VAL A 272 20.58 1.08 13.36
C VAL A 272 19.52 0.03 13.00
N ALA A 273 18.26 0.42 12.81
CA ALA A 273 17.21 -0.50 12.39
C ALA A 273 17.52 -1.13 11.01
N GLY A 274 18.00 -0.33 10.06
CA GLY A 274 18.48 -0.81 8.76
C GLY A 274 19.63 -1.81 8.89
N LEU A 275 20.64 -1.51 9.72
CA LEU A 275 21.79 -2.38 9.98
C LEU A 275 21.39 -3.71 10.64
N VAL A 276 20.46 -3.70 11.59
CA VAL A 276 19.95 -4.93 12.23
C VAL A 276 19.28 -5.83 11.19
N VAL A 277 18.50 -5.26 10.27
CA VAL A 277 17.84 -6.03 9.21
C VAL A 277 18.85 -6.59 8.20
N VAL A 278 19.86 -5.80 7.82
CA VAL A 278 20.96 -6.28 6.95
C VAL A 278 21.73 -7.41 7.65
N ALA A 279 22.06 -7.26 8.93
CA ALA A 279 22.78 -8.28 9.70
C ALA A 279 21.97 -9.58 9.85
N ALA A 280 20.67 -9.49 10.14
CA ALA A 280 19.78 -10.65 10.19
C ALA A 280 19.64 -11.34 8.83
N GLY A 281 19.62 -10.57 7.73
CA GLY A 281 19.61 -11.10 6.37
C GLY A 281 20.91 -11.81 5.97
N CYS A 282 22.05 -11.28 6.40
CA CYS A 282 23.36 -11.92 6.17
C CYS A 282 23.52 -13.20 6.99
N TRP A 283 22.99 -13.27 8.21
CA TRP A 283 23.14 -14.43 9.09
C TRP A 283 22.26 -15.62 8.67
N THR A 284 21.11 -15.36 8.06
CA THR A 284 20.16 -16.40 7.62
C THR A 284 20.35 -16.83 6.16
N GLY A 285 21.14 -16.09 5.40
CA GLY A 285 21.46 -16.36 3.98
C GLY A 285 22.83 -17.00 3.73
N GLY A 286 23.63 -17.26 4.77
CA GLY A 286 24.88 -18.03 4.71
C GLY A 286 24.70 -19.45 5.23
#